data_AF-A0A0F9Q597-F1
#
_entry.id   AF-A0A0F9Q597-F1
#
_cell.length_a   1.000
_cell.length_b   1.000
_cell.length_c   1.000
_cell.angle_alpha   90.00
_cell.angle_beta   90.00
_cell.angle_gamma   90.00
#
_symmetry.space_group_name_H-M   'P 1'
#
loop_
_entity.id
_entity.type
_entity.pdbx_description
1 polymer ?
#
loop_
_entity_poly.entity_id
_entity_poly.type
_entity_poly.pdbx_seq_one_letter_code
_entity_poly.pdbx_strand_id
1 'polypeptide(L)'
;MTDGIRGFNKRLRKARKAYELKYDCDLDLDVIAARVAEVSGVKKRDTTTIGRWLKKSARPRTWEEAQALAEVLEVWAGWLVFGEGEMGRGISDIQAAGDISA
;
A
#
# COMPACT_ATOMS: atom_id res chain seq x y z
N MET A 1 0.79 19.81 7.29
CA MET A 1 0.74 18.44 6.75
C MET A 1 2.15 17.90 6.81
N THR A 2 2.40 16.81 7.55
CA THR A 2 3.76 16.26 7.74
C THR A 2 4.26 15.56 6.48
N ASP A 3 5.56 15.65 6.19
CA ASP A 3 6.16 15.06 4.98
C ASP A 3 5.96 13.54 4.92
N GLY A 4 5.88 12.86 6.08
CA GLY A 4 5.55 11.44 6.16
C GLY A 4 4.16 11.07 5.61
N ILE A 5 3.14 11.91 5.84
CA ILE A 5 1.78 11.69 5.29
C ILE A 5 1.80 11.91 3.77
N ARG A 6 2.50 12.93 3.29
CA ARG A 6 2.63 13.22 1.86
C ARG A 6 3.34 12.10 1.11
N GLY A 7 4.43 11.58 1.67
CA GLY A 7 5.21 10.48 1.12
C GLY A 7 4.40 9.19 1.00
N PHE A 8 3.74 8.77 2.09
CA PHE A 8 2.85 7.63 2.11
C PHE A 8 1.74 7.75 1.04
N ASN A 9 1.05 8.89 0.97
CA ASN A 9 -0.05 9.10 0.02
C ASN A 9 0.38 9.16 -1.44
N LYS A 10 1.65 9.53 -1.71
CA LYS A 10 2.23 9.42 -3.06
C LYS A 10 2.48 7.96 -3.44
N ARG A 11 3.05 7.17 -2.53
CA ARG A 11 3.31 5.73 -2.75
C ARG A 11 2.04 4.91 -2.87
N LEU A 12 1.04 5.21 -2.04
CA LEU A 12 -0.27 4.56 -2.10
C LEU A 12 -0.93 4.72 -3.48
N ARG A 13 -0.90 5.92 -4.06
CA ARG A 13 -1.41 6.15 -5.42
C ARG A 13 -0.60 5.43 -6.49
N LYS A 14 0.72 5.33 -6.31
CA LYS A 14 1.59 4.56 -7.22
C LYS A 14 1.27 3.07 -7.17
N ALA A 15 1.10 2.50 -5.97
CA ALA A 15 0.72 1.11 -5.77
C ALA A 15 -0.65 0.80 -6.38
N ARG A 16 -1.66 1.65 -6.12
CA ARG A 16 -2.98 1.51 -6.74
C ARG A 16 -2.91 1.49 -8.26
N LYS A 17 -2.25 2.47 -8.88
CA LYS A 17 -2.12 2.54 -10.34
C LYS A 17 -1.38 1.33 -10.92
N ALA A 18 -0.37 0.81 -10.23
CA ALA A 18 0.35 -0.39 -10.65
C ALA A 18 -0.55 -1.64 -10.59
N TYR A 19 -1.37 -1.75 -9.56
CA TYR A 19 -2.36 -2.82 -9.42
C TYR A 19 -3.41 -2.76 -10.54
N GLU A 20 -4.01 -1.59 -10.77
CA GLU A 20 -4.99 -1.34 -11.83
C GLU A 20 -4.45 -1.72 -13.21
N LEU A 21 -3.19 -1.33 -13.51
CA LEU A 21 -2.52 -1.69 -14.76
C LEU A 21 -2.24 -3.20 -14.88
N LYS A 22 -1.84 -3.85 -13.77
CA LYS A 22 -1.52 -5.29 -13.75
C LYS A 22 -2.76 -6.15 -14.04
N TYR A 23 -3.91 -5.72 -13.53
CA TYR A 23 -5.17 -6.49 -13.61
C TYR A 23 -6.18 -5.94 -14.61
N ASP A 24 -5.82 -4.90 -15.37
CA ASP A 24 -6.70 -4.18 -16.31
C ASP A 24 -8.06 -3.83 -15.68
N CYS A 25 -8.04 -3.26 -14.48
CA CYS A 25 -9.23 -2.97 -13.69
C CYS A 25 -9.19 -1.57 -13.07
N ASP A 26 -10.37 -1.01 -12.74
CA ASP A 26 -10.47 0.17 -11.89
C ASP A 26 -10.72 -0.28 -10.45
N LEU A 27 -9.83 0.11 -9.54
CA LEU A 27 -9.88 -0.34 -8.15
C LEU A 27 -10.63 0.68 -7.29
N ASP A 28 -11.95 0.48 -7.16
CA ASP A 28 -12.81 1.34 -6.34
C ASP A 28 -12.34 1.37 -4.87
N LEU A 29 -12.48 2.56 -4.25
CA LEU A 29 -12.28 2.78 -2.82
C LEU A 29 -13.07 1.80 -1.97
N ASP A 30 -14.29 1.48 -2.39
CA ASP A 30 -15.17 0.56 -1.67
C ASP A 30 -14.63 -0.88 -1.71
N VAL A 31 -14.04 -1.28 -2.85
CA VAL A 31 -13.38 -2.58 -3.01
C VAL A 31 -12.11 -2.65 -2.16
N ILE A 32 -11.30 -1.59 -2.14
CA ILE A 32 -10.10 -1.52 -1.28
C ILE A 32 -10.51 -1.61 0.19
N ALA A 33 -11.53 -0.86 0.60
CA ALA A 33 -12.00 -0.86 1.99
C ALA A 33 -12.54 -2.23 2.41
N ALA A 34 -13.30 -2.89 1.54
CA ALA A 34 -13.82 -4.23 1.79
C ALA A 34 -12.69 -5.26 1.95
N ARG A 35 -11.72 -5.28 1.04
CA ARG A 35 -10.58 -6.21 1.09
C ARG A 35 -9.67 -5.95 2.29
N VAL A 36 -9.42 -4.67 2.63
CA VAL A 36 -8.63 -4.32 3.82
C VAL A 36 -9.34 -4.76 5.11
N ALA A 37 -10.68 -4.64 5.17
CA ALA A 37 -11.45 -5.13 6.31
C ALA A 37 -11.39 -6.67 6.43
N GLU A 38 -11.46 -7.38 5.30
CA GLU A 38 -11.33 -8.83 5.24
C GLU A 38 -9.96 -9.31 5.74
N VAL A 39 -8.88 -8.73 5.23
CA VAL A 39 -7.50 -9.10 5.61
C VAL A 39 -7.19 -8.76 7.07
N SER A 40 -7.66 -7.62 7.57
CA SER A 40 -7.33 -7.18 8.94
C SER A 40 -8.18 -7.84 10.03
N GLY A 41 -9.27 -8.53 9.69
CA GLY A 41 -10.19 -9.12 10.68
C GLY A 41 -10.91 -8.10 11.57
N VAL A 42 -10.75 -6.80 11.32
CA VAL A 42 -11.38 -5.71 12.07
C VAL A 42 -12.76 -5.42 11.49
N LYS A 43 -13.77 -5.17 12.34
CA LYS A 43 -15.11 -4.70 11.93
C LYS A 43 -14.98 -3.60 10.87
N LYS A 44 -15.63 -3.81 9.70
CA LYS A 44 -15.70 -2.93 8.51
C LYS A 44 -15.05 -1.56 8.75
N ARG A 45 -13.84 -1.36 8.21
CA ARG A 45 -13.30 0.00 8.12
C ARG A 45 -14.23 0.83 7.25
N ASP A 46 -14.61 1.99 7.77
CA ASP A 46 -15.35 3.01 7.05
C ASP A 46 -14.58 3.46 5.80
N THR A 47 -15.22 3.39 4.63
CA THR A 47 -14.72 3.81 3.31
C THR A 47 -14.21 5.25 3.33
N THR A 48 -14.75 6.09 4.23
CA THR A 48 -14.29 7.44 4.53
C THR A 48 -12.82 7.47 4.98
N THR A 49 -12.34 6.45 5.69
CA THR A 49 -10.95 6.39 6.18
C THR A 49 -9.98 6.05 5.05
N ILE A 50 -10.31 5.10 4.18
CA ILE A 50 -9.53 4.79 2.98
C ILE A 50 -9.51 5.99 2.02
N GLY A 51 -10.67 6.64 1.85
CA GLY A 51 -10.79 7.89 1.10
C GLY A 51 -9.89 9.00 1.63
N ARG A 52 -9.74 9.13 2.96
CA ARG A 52 -8.83 10.11 3.59
C ARG A 52 -7.35 9.79 3.36
N TRP A 53 -6.97 8.51 3.32
CA TRP A 53 -5.61 8.11 2.93
C TRP A 53 -5.35 8.52 1.48
N LEU A 54 -6.24 8.18 0.54
CA LEU A 54 -6.03 8.51 -0.87
C LEU A 54 -6.14 10.01 -1.19
N LYS A 55 -7.01 10.76 -0.49
CA LYS A 55 -7.21 12.22 -0.67
C LYS A 55 -6.18 13.10 0.08
N LYS A 56 -5.04 12.53 0.49
CA LYS A 56 -3.88 13.23 1.08
C LYS A 56 -4.06 13.76 2.52
N SER A 57 -5.11 13.39 3.25
CA SER A 57 -5.38 13.97 4.57
C SER A 57 -5.04 13.07 5.76
N ALA A 58 -4.72 11.80 5.53
CA ALA A 58 -4.34 10.86 6.57
C ALA A 58 -3.37 9.78 6.06
N ARG A 59 -2.85 8.97 6.99
CA ARG A 59 -2.15 7.70 6.76
C ARG A 59 -2.71 6.66 7.75
N PRO A 60 -2.46 5.36 7.55
CA PRO A 60 -2.84 4.34 8.52
C PRO A 60 -2.25 4.64 9.90
N ARG A 61 -3.04 4.43 10.94
CA ARG A 61 -2.69 4.75 12.33
C ARG A 61 -1.89 3.63 12.99
N THR A 62 -2.08 2.39 12.54
CA THR A 62 -1.39 1.20 13.05
C THR A 62 -0.66 0.47 11.92
N TRP A 63 0.30 -0.37 12.30
CA TRP A 63 1.10 -1.14 11.36
C TRP A 63 0.25 -2.19 10.62
N GLU A 64 -0.69 -2.82 11.33
CA GLU A 64 -1.63 -3.80 10.80
C GLU A 64 -2.50 -3.18 9.69
N GLU A 65 -2.90 -1.92 9.87
CA GLU A 65 -3.65 -1.19 8.85
C GLU A 65 -2.83 -1.01 7.56
N ALA A 66 -1.55 -0.68 7.70
CA ALA A 66 -0.64 -0.48 6.60
C ALA A 66 -0.30 -1.81 5.90
N GLN A 67 -0.16 -2.89 6.67
CA GLN A 67 0.09 -4.24 6.15
C GLN A 67 -1.10 -4.75 5.35
N ALA A 68 -2.32 -4.66 5.88
CA ALA A 68 -3.52 -5.06 5.14
C ALA A 68 -3.69 -4.27 3.85
N LEU A 69 -3.43 -2.95 3.87
CA LEU A 69 -3.49 -2.12 2.66
C LEU A 69 -2.42 -2.50 1.64
N ALA A 70 -1.22 -2.83 2.11
CA ALA A 70 -0.12 -3.25 1.26
C ALA A 70 -0.39 -4.62 0.62
N GLU A 71 -0.97 -5.55 1.36
CA GLU A 71 -1.38 -6.87 0.87
C GLU A 71 -2.46 -6.76 -0.22
N VAL A 72 -3.49 -5.94 -0.01
CA VAL A 72 -4.54 -5.68 -1.03
C VAL A 72 -3.96 -5.12 -2.33
N LEU A 73 -2.89 -4.33 -2.22
CA LEU A 73 -2.22 -3.70 -3.36
C LEU A 73 -1.00 -4.49 -3.87
N GLU A 74 -0.75 -5.67 -3.31
CA GLU A 74 0.40 -6.55 -3.64
C GLU A 74 1.76 -5.83 -3.58
N VAL A 75 1.95 -4.98 -2.57
CA VAL A 75 3.20 -4.29 -2.29
C VAL A 75 3.71 -4.59 -0.89
N TRP A 76 4.99 -4.31 -0.65
CA TRP A 76 5.57 -4.45 0.68
C TRP A 76 5.15 -3.28 1.59
N ALA A 77 4.67 -3.60 2.80
CA ALA A 77 4.16 -2.63 3.77
C ALA A 77 5.21 -1.60 4.19
N GLY A 78 6.47 -2.02 4.39
CA GLY A 78 7.54 -1.09 4.77
C GLY A 78 7.86 -0.07 3.68
N TRP A 79 7.81 -0.46 2.41
CA TRP A 79 7.97 0.48 1.29
C TRP A 79 6.81 1.46 1.27
N LEU A 80 5.59 1.00 1.50
CA LEU A 80 4.42 1.85 1.52
C LEU A 80 4.54 2.93 2.62
N VAL A 81 4.91 2.53 3.85
CA VAL A 81 5.01 3.43 5.01
C VAL A 81 6.26 4.31 4.94
N PHE A 82 7.43 3.75 4.68
CA PHE A 82 8.73 4.40 4.84
C PHE A 82 9.40 4.79 3.51
N GLY A 83 9.12 4.06 2.42
CA GLY A 83 9.76 4.24 1.11
C GLY A 83 11.04 3.41 0.94
N GLU A 84 11.75 3.63 -0.17
CA GLU A 84 12.96 2.86 -0.55
C GLU A 84 14.18 3.17 0.33
N GLY A 85 14.16 4.28 1.08
CA GLY A 85 15.33 4.81 1.79
C GLY A 85 15.54 4.37 3.24
N GLU A 86 14.55 3.78 3.92
CA GLU A 86 14.69 3.43 5.36
C GLU A 86 15.05 1.96 5.63
N MET A 87 15.17 1.11 4.60
CA MET A 87 15.67 -0.27 4.73
C MET A 87 16.80 -0.63 3.75
N GLY A 88 17.79 0.24 3.62
CA GLY A 88 19.08 -0.11 3.02
C GLY A 88 20.01 -0.98 3.91
N ARG A 89 19.48 -1.71 4.90
CA ARG A 89 20.31 -2.54 5.82
C ARG A 89 19.79 -3.95 6.13
N GLY A 90 18.79 -4.47 5.41
CA GLY A 90 18.25 -5.80 5.72
C GLY A 90 17.77 -6.66 4.54
N ILE A 91 17.84 -6.15 3.30
CA ILE A 91 17.46 -6.93 2.11
C ILE A 91 18.63 -6.92 1.12
N SER A 92 19.81 -7.27 1.62
CA SER A 92 20.73 -8.09 0.82
C SER A 92 20.14 -9.49 0.90
N ASP A 93 19.35 -9.93 -0.09
CA ASP A 93 19.05 -11.36 -0.39
C ASP A 93 17.88 -11.57 -1.37
N ILE A 94 17.19 -10.51 -1.83
CA ILE A 94 16.37 -10.65 -3.06
C ILE A 94 17.26 -10.34 -4.27
N GLN A 95 18.28 -11.19 -4.45
CA GLN A 95 18.90 -11.35 -5.75
C GLN A 95 17.85 -11.86 -6.74
N ALA A 96 17.91 -11.29 -7.95
CA ALA A 96 17.46 -11.90 -9.20
C ALA A 96 15.94 -12.09 -9.39
N ALA A 97 15.18 -10.99 -9.43
CA ALA A 97 13.97 -10.93 -10.26
C ALA A 97 14.32 -10.67 -11.75
N GLY A 98 15.42 -11.24 -12.24
CA GLY A 98 15.99 -10.82 -13.52
C GLY A 98 17.06 -11.75 -14.11
N ASP A 99 17.04 -13.05 -13.82
CA ASP A 99 17.60 -14.00 -14.79
C ASP A 99 16.53 -14.30 -15.84
N ILE A 100 16.64 -13.51 -16.89
CA ILE A 100 15.95 -13.56 -18.16
C ILE A 100 16.40 -14.83 -18.88
N SER A 101 15.45 -15.46 -19.57
CA SER A 101 15.63 -16.54 -20.55
C SER A 101 17.00 -16.57 -21.22
N ALA A 102 17.67 -17.72 -21.11
CA ALA A 102 18.67 -18.23 -22.05
C ALA A 102 18.33 -19.68 -22.37
#